data_AF-A0A1H8V8X9-F1
#
_entry.id   AF-A0A1H8V8X9-F1
#
_cell.length_a   1.000
_cell.length_b   1.000
_cell.length_c   1.000
_cell.angle_alpha   90.00
_cell.angle_beta   90.00
_cell.angle_gamma   90.00
#
_symmetry.space_group_name_H-M   'P 1'
#
loop_
_entity.id
_entity.type
_entity.pdbx_description
1 polymer ?
#
loop_
_entity_poly.entity_id
_entity_poly.type
_entity_poly.pdbx_seq_one_letter_code
_entity_poly.pdbx_strand_id
1 'polypeptide(L)' 'MSEKNLTLSKIIESSENTEEVDPVVAAQIIGVKINTLASWRCTKKETIPFYKIGSKVRYKISDLIAWKESKRVS' A
#
# COMPACT_ATOMS: atom_id res chain seq x y z
N MET A 1 -3.48 -37.59 -19.56
CA MET A 1 -2.10 -37.04 -19.53
C MET A 1 -2.21 -35.61 -19.04
N SER A 2 -1.80 -35.37 -17.80
CA SER A 2 -2.21 -34.27 -16.92
C SER A 2 -1.00 -33.42 -16.57
N GLU A 3 -0.78 -32.28 -17.24
CA GLU A 3 0.38 -31.40 -16.94
C GLU A 3 0.14 -29.90 -17.27
N LYS A 4 -1.05 -29.32 -16.99
CA LYS A 4 -1.27 -27.86 -17.18
C LYS A 4 -1.90 -27.12 -16.00
N ASN A 5 -2.17 -27.81 -14.88
CA ASN A 5 -2.83 -27.21 -13.72
C ASN A 5 -1.91 -26.97 -12.50
N LEU A 6 -0.61 -27.25 -12.61
CA LEU A 6 0.35 -27.15 -11.49
C LEU A 6 1.21 -25.87 -11.48
N THR A 7 1.20 -25.07 -12.55
CA THR A 7 1.98 -23.83 -12.67
C THR A 7 1.16 -22.58 -12.35
N LEU A 8 -0.13 -22.55 -12.67
CA LEU A 8 -1.01 -21.43 -12.32
C LEU A 8 -1.24 -21.33 -10.81
N SER A 9 -1.40 -22.46 -10.12
CA SER A 9 -1.48 -22.50 -8.66
C SER A 9 -0.22 -21.99 -7.99
N LYS A 10 0.98 -22.25 -8.55
CA LYS A 10 2.25 -21.75 -8.03
C LYS A 10 2.42 -20.23 -8.19
N ILE A 11 1.90 -19.66 -9.28
CA ILE A 11 1.89 -18.22 -9.54
C ILE A 11 0.91 -17.51 -8.58
N ILE A 12 -0.23 -18.13 -8.28
CA ILE A 12 -1.25 -17.58 -7.37
C ILE A 12 -0.85 -17.75 -5.90
N GLU A 13 -0.18 -18.84 -5.51
CA GLU A 13 0.40 -19.02 -4.17
C GLU A 13 1.53 -18.02 -3.87
N SER A 14 2.20 -17.50 -4.91
CA SER A 14 3.22 -16.46 -4.76
C SER A 14 2.63 -15.03 -4.69
N SER A 15 1.30 -14.88 -4.73
CA SER A 15 0.61 -13.59 -4.55
C SER A 15 0.50 -13.16 -3.08
N GLU A 16 1.51 -13.55 -2.28
CA GLU A 16 1.60 -13.26 -0.86
C GLU A 16 1.48 -11.75 -0.60
N ASN A 17 0.39 -11.37 0.07
CA ASN A 17 0.20 -10.13 0.81
C ASN A 17 0.49 -8.83 0.05
N THR A 18 -0.14 -8.63 -1.10
CA THR A 18 -0.39 -7.26 -1.55
C THR A 18 -1.61 -6.71 -0.83
N GLU A 19 -1.51 -6.54 0.49
CA GLU A 19 -2.50 -5.81 1.28
C GLU A 19 -2.36 -4.32 0.95
N GLU A 20 -2.94 -3.97 -0.20
CA GLU A 20 -3.11 -2.60 -0.62
C GLU A 20 -4.41 -2.06 -0.05
N VAL A 21 -4.35 -0.90 0.58
CA VAL A 21 -5.49 -0.23 1.20
C VAL A 21 -5.82 1.07 0.47
N ASP A 22 -7.09 1.49 0.55
CA ASP A 22 -7.50 2.80 0.06
C ASP A 22 -6.97 3.93 0.96
N PRO A 23 -7.03 5.20 0.50
CA PRO A 23 -6.47 6.33 1.25
C PRO A 23 -7.20 6.60 2.58
N VAL A 24 -8.45 6.16 2.76
CA VAL A 24 -9.19 6.31 4.02
C VAL A 24 -8.58 5.40 5.06
N VAL A 25 -8.43 4.11 4.72
CA VAL A 25 -7.83 3.12 5.60
C VAL A 25 -6.34 3.43 5.84
N ALA A 26 -5.61 3.84 4.81
CA ALA A 26 -4.21 4.26 4.93
C ALA A 26 -4.03 5.38 5.97
N ALA A 27 -4.91 6.39 5.92
CA ALA A 27 -4.90 7.51 6.86
C ALA A 27 -5.18 7.07 8.30
N GLN A 28 -6.08 6.09 8.50
CA GLN A 28 -6.36 5.50 9.81
C GLN A 28 -5.14 4.74 10.36
N ILE A 29 -4.44 3.96 9.55
CA ILE A 29 -3.25 3.18 9.95
C ILE A 29 -2.14 4.08 10.50
N ILE A 30 -1.84 5.16 9.78
CA ILE A 30 -0.78 6.11 10.16
C ILE A 30 -1.26 7.17 11.17
N GLY A 31 -2.58 7.29 11.40
CA GLY A 31 -3.17 8.17 12.40
C GLY A 31 -3.31 9.63 11.96
N VAL A 32 -3.53 9.90 10.67
CA VAL A 32 -3.72 11.26 10.14
C VAL A 32 -5.08 11.43 9.46
N LYS A 33 -5.47 12.68 9.16
CA LYS A 33 -6.67 12.94 8.36
C LYS A 33 -6.42 12.59 6.89
N ILE A 34 -7.42 12.06 6.20
CA ILE A 34 -7.33 11.77 4.76
C ILE A 34 -6.94 12.99 3.92
N ASN A 35 -7.42 14.18 4.30
CA ASN A 35 -7.06 15.44 3.63
C ASN A 35 -5.57 15.76 3.77
N THR A 36 -4.97 15.44 4.92
CA THR A 36 -3.52 15.58 5.14
C THR A 36 -2.76 14.63 4.23
N LEU A 37 -3.20 13.37 4.12
CA LEU A 37 -2.60 12.39 3.22
C LEU A 37 -2.73 12.80 1.73
N ALA A 38 -3.85 13.41 1.35
CA ALA A 38 -4.02 13.99 0.01
C ALA A 38 -3.09 15.18 -0.23
N SER A 39 -2.96 16.07 0.75
CA SER A 39 -2.02 17.21 0.69
C SER A 39 -0.58 16.73 0.53
N TRP A 40 -0.16 15.66 1.21
CA TRP A 40 1.19 15.09 1.06
C TRP A 40 1.44 14.55 -0.34
N ARG A 41 0.46 13.89 -0.97
CA ARG A 41 0.58 13.46 -2.37
C ARG A 41 0.80 14.62 -3.33
N CYS A 42 0.11 15.75 -3.12
CA CYS A 42 0.21 16.92 -4.01
C CYS A 42 1.50 17.72 -3.77
N THR A 43 1.87 17.91 -2.51
CA THR A 43 3.01 18.77 -2.12
C THR A 43 4.35 18.04 -2.10
N LYS A 44 4.34 16.70 -2.12
CA LYS A 44 5.53 15.84 -1.94
C LYS A 44 6.31 16.12 -0.65
N LYS A 45 5.65 16.68 0.37
CA LYS A 45 6.27 17.00 1.66
C LYS A 45 6.67 15.73 2.42
N GLU A 46 5.87 14.67 2.29
CA GLU A 46 6.12 13.35 2.85
C GLU A 46 5.87 12.32 1.74
N THR A 47 6.90 11.54 1.40
CA THR A 47 6.86 10.61 0.26
C THR A 47 6.57 9.20 0.77
N ILE A 48 5.28 8.88 0.93
CA ILE A 48 4.83 7.50 1.13
C ILE A 48 4.56 6.92 -0.27
N PRO A 49 5.19 5.80 -0.66
CA PRO A 49 4.89 5.13 -1.92
C PRO A 49 3.39 4.81 -2.05
N PHE A 50 2.84 5.06 -3.24
CA PHE A 50 1.45 4.76 -3.56
C PHE A 50 1.30 4.33 -5.01
N TYR A 51 0.31 3.48 -5.25
CA TYR A 51 -0.11 3.08 -6.58
C TYR A 51 -1.17 4.05 -7.09
N LYS A 52 -0.98 4.58 -8.29
CA LYS A 52 -1.98 5.37 -9.00
C LYS A 52 -2.50 4.56 -10.19
N ILE A 53 -3.73 4.07 -10.07
CA ILE A 53 -4.39 3.24 -11.08
C ILE A 53 -5.60 4.03 -11.59
N GLY A 54 -5.37 4.82 -12.65
CA GLY A 54 -6.36 5.79 -13.14
C GLY A 54 -6.67 6.86 -12.10
N SER A 55 -7.93 6.96 -11.68
CA SER A 55 -8.40 7.85 -10.60
C SER A 55 -8.23 7.26 -9.20
N LYS A 56 -7.98 5.94 -9.09
CA LYS A 56 -7.83 5.26 -7.80
C LYS A 56 -6.40 5.38 -7.29
N VAL A 57 -6.28 5.53 -5.98
CA VAL A 57 -5.00 5.55 -5.27
C VAL A 57 -5.02 4.46 -4.21
N ARG A 58 -3.95 3.68 -4.13
CA ARG A 58 -3.78 2.60 -3.14
C ARG A 58 -2.42 2.70 -2.47
N TYR A 59 -2.33 2.23 -1.24
CA TYR A 59 -1.11 2.22 -0.43
C TYR A 59 -0.83 0.81 0.03
N LYS A 60 0.44 0.40 0.01
CA LYS A 60 0.85 -0.83 0.69
C LYS A 60 0.88 -0.61 2.18
N ILE A 61 0.30 -1.53 2.94
CA ILE A 61 0.35 -1.49 4.41
C ILE A 61 1.79 -1.50 4.91
N SER A 62 2.67 -2.30 4.31
CA SER A 62 4.09 -2.38 4.69
C SER A 62 4.80 -1.03 4.59
N ASP A 63 4.52 -0.26 3.54
CA ASP A 63 5.11 1.07 3.33
C ASP A 63 4.57 2.08 4.35
N LEU A 64 3.27 1.99 4.68
CA LEU A 64 2.66 2.84 5.71
C LEU A 64 3.26 2.60 7.09
N ILE A 65 3.49 1.34 7.45
CA ILE A 65 4.13 0.95 8.70
C ILE A 65 5.58 1.43 8.70
N ALA A 66 6.35 1.16 7.64
CA ALA A 66 7.74 1.59 7.53
C ALA A 66 7.89 3.12 7.66
N TRP A 67 6.99 3.88 7.04
CA TRP A 67 6.97 5.33 7.19
C TRP A 67 6.66 5.75 8.64
N LYS A 68 5.68 5.10 9.29
CA LYS A 68 5.33 5.39 10.69
C LYS A 68 6.51 5.11 11.64
N GLU A 69 7.21 4.00 11.43
CA GLU A 69 8.42 3.65 12.16
C GLU A 69 9.55 4.66 11.92
N SER A 70 9.71 5.17 10.69
CA SER A 70 10.68 6.23 10.38
C SER A 70 10.41 7.55 11.11
N LYS A 71 9.19 7.79 11.60
CA LYS A 71 8.83 8.98 12.39
C LYS A 71 8.90 8.74 13.90
N ARG A 72 9.20 7.52 14.34
CA ARG A 72 9.38 7.20 15.76
C ARG A 72 10.63 7.90 16.27
N VAL A 73 10.47 8.76 17.27
CA VAL A 73 11.58 9.36 18.03
C VAL A 73 11.74 8.58 19.33
N SER A 74 12.97 8.22 19.68
CA SER A 74 13.31 7.50 20.93
C SER A 74 13.45 8.43 22.12
#